data_AF-A0A1H3ZG52-F1
#
_entry.id   AF-A0A1H3ZG52-F1
#
_cell.length_a   1.000
_cell.length_b   1.000
_cell.length_c   1.000
_cell.angle_alpha   90.00
_cell.angle_beta   90.00
_cell.angle_gamma   90.00
#
_symmetry.space_group_name_H-M   'P 1'
#
loop_
_entity.id
_entity.type
_entity.pdbx_description
1 polymer ?
#
loop_
_entity_poly.entity_id
_entity_poly.type
_entity_poly.pdbx_seq_one_letter_code
_entity_poly.pdbx_strand_id
1 'polypeptide(L)'
;MIAVRKAIYDIERMNMATGEIFNDGSYILYINGTYRGDDEIGNLMHDFSCSDPDDMINKELADRTRYFKETEEGVEAVCKVMEDMREEAKKEEHIDTTLNNIKNLMETLKLSVDQAMDALKIPMSERNIFLDRL
;
A
#
# COMPACT_ATOMS: atom_id res chain seq x y z
N MET A 1 -15.14 -12.82 1.85
CA MET A 1 -15.80 -11.61 1.31
C MET A 1 -17.05 -11.38 2.14
N ILE A 2 -17.02 -10.39 3.05
CA ILE A 2 -18.20 -10.04 3.87
C ILE A 2 -19.28 -9.55 2.90
N ALA A 3 -20.47 -10.13 2.98
CA ALA A 3 -21.57 -9.86 2.05
C ALA A 3 -21.88 -8.35 1.98
N VAL A 4 -21.72 -7.77 0.80
CA VAL A 4 -21.61 -6.33 0.47
C VAL A 4 -22.95 -5.57 0.60
N ARG A 5 -23.70 -5.74 1.70
CA ARG A 5 -25.03 -5.12 1.85
C ARG A 5 -25.11 -3.99 2.86
N LYS A 6 -24.32 -4.02 3.93
CA LYS A 6 -24.33 -2.97 4.95
C LYS A 6 -23.25 -1.92 4.68
N ALA A 7 -23.51 -0.71 5.14
CA ALA A 7 -22.58 0.41 5.10
C ALA A 7 -21.46 0.25 6.13
N ILE A 8 -21.79 -0.20 7.34
CA ILE A 8 -20.88 -0.32 8.49
C ILE A 8 -20.98 -1.75 9.06
N TYR A 9 -19.83 -2.29 9.49
CA TYR A 9 -19.71 -3.56 10.18
C TYR A 9 -18.88 -3.37 11.46
N ASP A 10 -19.49 -3.72 12.58
CA ASP A 10 -18.81 -3.78 13.86
C ASP A 10 -18.02 -5.08 13.92
N ILE A 11 -16.71 -4.99 14.14
CA ILE A 11 -15.81 -6.13 14.20
C ILE A 11 -15.10 -6.12 15.55
N GLU A 12 -15.06 -7.29 16.18
CA GLU A 12 -14.38 -7.52 17.46
C GLU A 12 -13.19 -8.45 17.29
N ARG A 13 -12.12 -8.19 18.05
CA ARG A 13 -10.96 -9.10 18.11
C ARG A 13 -11.25 -10.23 19.09
N MET A 14 -10.85 -11.44 18.73
CA MET A 14 -11.01 -12.63 19.56
C MET A 14 -9.65 -13.29 19.81
N ASN A 15 -9.44 -13.75 21.04
CA ASN A 15 -8.34 -14.66 21.35
C ASN A 15 -8.71 -16.06 20.83
N MET A 16 -8.01 -16.52 19.78
CA MET A 16 -8.30 -17.81 19.15
C MET A 16 -7.98 -19.02 20.04
N ALA A 17 -7.14 -18.86 21.07
CA ALA A 17 -6.82 -19.94 22.00
C ALA A 17 -7.89 -20.11 23.09
N THR A 18 -8.50 -19.03 23.55
CA THR A 18 -9.55 -19.07 24.61
C THR A 18 -10.96 -18.97 24.06
N GLY A 19 -11.14 -18.48 22.83
CA GLY A 19 -12.43 -18.17 22.23
C GLY A 19 -13.10 -16.91 22.79
N GLU A 20 -12.41 -16.15 23.65
CA GLU A 20 -12.94 -14.96 24.31
C GLU A 20 -12.66 -13.69 23.50
N ILE A 21 -13.53 -12.70 23.63
CA ILE A 21 -13.31 -11.36 23.06
C ILE A 21 -12.08 -10.75 23.75
N PHE A 22 -11.21 -10.13 22.96
CA PHE A 22 -9.92 -9.61 23.43
C PHE A 22 -10.08 -8.42 24.40
N ASN A 23 -11.15 -7.63 24.25
CA ASN A 23 -11.56 -6.54 25.15
C ASN A 23 -10.42 -5.57 25.52
N ASP A 24 -9.66 -5.14 24.51
CA ASP A 24 -8.52 -4.22 24.65
C ASP A 24 -8.93 -2.74 24.71
N GLY A 25 -10.24 -2.45 24.78
CA GLY A 25 -10.79 -1.11 24.74
C GLY A 25 -10.75 -0.46 23.35
N SER A 26 -10.35 -1.19 22.31
CA SER A 26 -10.46 -0.73 20.93
C SER A 26 -11.77 -1.17 20.31
N TYR A 27 -12.33 -0.33 19.43
CA TYR A 27 -13.55 -0.62 18.70
C TYR A 27 -13.27 -0.48 17.21
N ILE A 28 -13.56 -1.53 16.44
CA ILE A 28 -13.19 -1.60 15.02
C ILE A 28 -14.44 -1.53 14.16
N LEU A 29 -14.54 -0.46 13.39
CA LEU A 29 -15.58 -0.26 12.39
C LEU A 29 -15.01 -0.46 11.00
N TYR A 30 -15.55 -1.42 10.26
CA TYR A 30 -15.28 -1.57 8.84
C TYR A 30 -16.38 -0.87 8.05
N ILE A 31 -15.97 0.05 7.18
CA ILE A 31 -16.87 0.79 6.30
C ILE A 31 -16.76 0.21 4.90
N ASN A 32 -17.89 -0.03 4.26
CA ASN A 32 -17.93 -0.52 2.88
C ASN A 32 -17.73 0.62 1.87
N GLY A 33 -16.51 0.74 1.33
CA GLY A 33 -16.16 1.70 0.27
C GLY A 33 -17.03 1.67 -0.99
N THR A 34 -17.68 0.53 -1.25
CA THR A 34 -18.56 0.34 -2.42
C THR A 34 -20.04 0.62 -2.14
N TYR A 35 -20.39 1.00 -0.91
CA TYR A 35 -21.75 1.34 -0.55
C TYR A 35 -22.22 2.60 -1.30
N ARG A 36 -23.47 2.58 -1.79
CA ARG A 36 -24.09 3.64 -2.59
C ARG A 36 -25.54 3.91 -2.14
N GLY A 37 -25.76 3.96 -0.82
CA GLY A 37 -27.05 4.36 -0.26
C GLY A 37 -27.32 5.86 -0.41
N ASP A 38 -28.58 6.24 -0.26
CA ASP A 38 -29.02 7.65 -0.20
C ASP A 38 -28.99 8.13 1.26
N ASP A 39 -27.78 8.18 1.83
CA ASP A 39 -27.50 8.60 3.20
C ASP A 39 -26.10 9.22 3.31
N GLU A 40 -25.75 9.74 4.49
CA GLU A 40 -24.45 10.41 4.71
C GLU A 40 -23.25 9.50 4.44
N ILE A 41 -23.35 8.19 4.74
CA ILE A 41 -22.26 7.24 4.47
C ILE A 41 -22.17 6.98 2.97
N GLY A 42 -23.29 6.84 2.28
CA GLY A 42 -23.35 6.72 0.82
C GLY A 42 -22.72 7.92 0.12
N ASN A 43 -23.03 9.13 0.57
CA ASN A 43 -22.43 10.37 0.06
C ASN A 43 -20.92 10.41 0.33
N LEU A 44 -20.49 10.02 1.53
CA LEU A 44 -19.06 9.96 1.85
C LEU A 44 -18.31 8.93 0.98
N MET A 45 -18.92 7.76 0.73
CA MET A 45 -18.32 6.71 -0.11
C MET A 45 -18.31 7.09 -1.60
N HIS A 46 -19.32 7.86 -2.04
CA HIS A 46 -19.32 8.50 -3.35
C HIS A 46 -18.09 9.40 -3.48
N ASP A 47 -17.90 10.34 -2.56
CA ASP A 47 -16.84 11.35 -2.63
C ASP A 47 -15.44 10.73 -2.56
N PHE A 48 -15.23 9.72 -1.71
CA PHE A 48 -13.94 8.99 -1.68
C PHE A 48 -13.63 8.25 -2.99
N SER A 49 -14.65 7.92 -3.78
CA SER A 49 -14.49 7.32 -5.11
C SER A 49 -14.51 8.37 -6.23
N CYS A 50 -14.84 9.62 -5.92
CA CYS A 50 -14.97 10.69 -6.88
C CYS A 50 -13.59 11.29 -7.18
N SER A 51 -13.34 11.55 -8.46
CA SER A 51 -12.12 12.25 -8.88
C SER A 51 -12.36 13.73 -9.11
N ASP A 52 -13.57 14.13 -9.50
CA ASP A 52 -13.86 15.52 -9.82
C ASP A 52 -14.31 16.26 -8.55
N PRO A 53 -13.61 17.30 -8.09
CA PRO A 53 -14.04 18.07 -6.93
C PRO A 53 -15.37 18.79 -7.15
N ASP A 54 -15.80 19.07 -8.39
CA ASP A 54 -17.10 19.69 -8.67
C ASP A 54 -18.28 18.72 -8.47
N ASP A 55 -18.03 17.41 -8.58
CA ASP A 55 -19.03 16.37 -8.36
C ASP A 55 -19.09 15.88 -6.90
N MET A 56 -18.17 16.33 -6.03
CA MET A 56 -18.14 15.94 -4.62
C MET A 56 -19.23 16.64 -3.79
N ILE A 57 -19.84 15.89 -2.86
CA ILE A 57 -20.92 16.37 -1.99
C ILE A 57 -20.34 17.06 -0.74
N ASN A 58 -19.30 16.48 -0.16
CA ASN A 58 -18.61 17.00 1.00
C ASN A 58 -17.63 18.11 0.58
N LYS A 59 -17.94 19.34 1.00
CA LYS A 59 -17.15 20.52 0.67
C LYS A 59 -15.69 20.43 1.13
N GLU A 60 -15.41 19.87 2.30
CA GLU A 60 -14.04 19.77 2.81
C GLU A 60 -13.19 18.82 1.95
N LEU A 61 -13.78 17.69 1.54
CA LEU A 61 -13.14 16.78 0.59
C LEU A 61 -12.98 17.41 -0.79
N ALA A 62 -13.98 18.14 -1.27
CA ALA A 62 -13.93 18.87 -2.53
C ALA A 62 -12.79 19.90 -2.54
N ASP A 63 -12.72 20.74 -1.50
CA ASP A 63 -11.70 21.79 -1.38
C ASP A 63 -10.28 21.19 -1.29
N ARG A 64 -10.11 20.07 -0.56
CA ARG A 64 -8.81 19.38 -0.49
C ARG A 64 -8.43 18.71 -1.80
N THR A 65 -9.37 18.02 -2.45
CA THR A 65 -9.15 17.42 -3.77
C THR A 65 -8.77 18.49 -4.79
N ARG A 66 -9.50 19.61 -4.79
CA ARG A 66 -9.21 20.76 -5.65
C ARG A 66 -7.82 21.32 -5.41
N TYR A 67 -7.45 21.52 -4.15
CA TYR A 67 -6.11 21.97 -3.80
C TYR A 67 -5.03 21.10 -4.47
N PHE A 68 -5.09 19.78 -4.30
CA PHE A 68 -4.09 18.87 -4.86
C PHE A 68 -4.14 18.70 -6.38
N LYS A 69 -5.24 19.09 -7.04
CA LYS A 69 -5.41 18.96 -8.49
C LYS A 69 -5.19 20.25 -9.28
N GLU A 70 -5.51 21.40 -8.69
CA GLU A 70 -5.64 22.66 -9.42
C GLU A 70 -4.69 23.76 -8.93
N THR A 71 -4.16 23.66 -7.70
CA THR A 71 -3.20 24.66 -7.21
C THR A 71 -1.77 24.25 -7.55
N GLU A 72 -0.92 25.23 -7.84
CA GLU A 72 0.49 24.99 -8.17
C GLU A 72 1.20 24.23 -7.04
N GLU A 73 1.05 24.67 -5.79
CA GLU A 73 1.63 24.02 -4.60
C GLU A 73 1.11 22.58 -4.40
N GLY A 74 -0.20 22.37 -4.58
CA GLY A 74 -0.81 21.05 -4.42
C GLY A 74 -0.36 20.07 -5.50
N VAL A 75 -0.29 20.53 -6.76
CA VAL A 75 0.19 19.72 -7.89
C VAL A 75 1.67 19.38 -7.72
N GLU A 76 2.50 20.34 -7.31
CA GLU A 76 3.93 20.09 -7.05
C GLU A 76 4.12 19.03 -5.97
N ALA A 77 3.34 19.09 -4.88
CA ALA A 77 3.39 18.09 -3.82
C ALA A 77 3.04 16.68 -4.33
N VAL A 78 1.98 16.54 -5.12
CA VAL A 78 1.59 15.24 -5.71
C VAL A 78 2.64 14.75 -6.71
N CYS A 79 3.17 15.63 -7.56
CA CYS A 79 4.23 15.30 -8.52
C CYS A 79 5.47 14.76 -7.83
N LYS A 80 5.88 15.38 -6.71
CA LYS A 80 7.03 14.91 -5.92
C LYS A 80 6.79 13.51 -5.37
N VAL A 81 5.63 13.27 -4.76
CA VAL A 81 5.27 11.94 -4.23
C VAL A 81 5.27 10.89 -5.36
N MET A 82 4.76 11.23 -6.54
CA MET A 82 4.77 10.34 -7.70
C MET A 82 6.18 10.01 -8.18
N GLU A 83 7.11 10.96 -8.13
CA GLU A 83 8.49 10.71 -8.51
C GLU A 83 9.22 9.85 -7.47
N ASP A 84 9.03 10.14 -6.18
CA ASP A 84 9.57 9.33 -5.09
C ASP A 84 9.08 7.87 -5.21
N MET A 85 7.78 7.66 -5.47
CA MET A 85 7.21 6.33 -5.72
C MET A 85 7.86 5.62 -6.93
N ARG A 86 8.16 6.34 -8.01
CA ARG A 86 8.84 5.77 -9.18
C ARG A 86 10.29 5.38 -8.87
N GLU A 87 10.99 6.20 -8.10
CA GLU A 87 12.34 5.87 -7.66
C GLU A 87 12.37 4.64 -6.76
N GLU A 88 11.43 4.54 -5.81
CA GLU A 88 11.27 3.37 -4.95
C GLU A 88 10.94 2.12 -5.77
N ALA A 89 10.01 2.20 -6.72
CA ALA A 89 9.66 1.08 -7.59
C ALA A 89 10.87 0.60 -8.42
N LYS A 90 11.68 1.53 -8.97
CA LYS A 90 12.91 1.18 -9.70
C LYS A 90 13.94 0.50 -8.80
N LYS A 91 14.09 0.97 -7.56
CA LYS A 91 15.00 0.34 -6.57
C LYS A 91 14.54 -1.08 -6.26
N GLU A 92 13.25 -1.27 -6.01
CA GLU A 92 12.68 -2.58 -5.73
C GLU A 92 12.82 -3.54 -6.92
N GLU A 93 12.52 -3.09 -8.14
CA GLU A 93 12.72 -3.88 -9.37
C GLU A 93 14.19 -4.29 -9.56
N HIS A 94 15.13 -3.37 -9.31
CA HIS A 94 16.55 -3.68 -9.35
C HIS A 94 16.93 -4.75 -8.31
N ILE A 95 16.38 -4.65 -7.09
CA ILE A 95 16.61 -5.63 -6.03
C ILE A 95 16.09 -7.00 -6.46
N ASP A 96 14.85 -7.07 -6.92
CA ASP A 96 14.21 -8.32 -7.36
C ASP A 96 14.95 -8.96 -8.53
N THR A 97 15.35 -8.16 -9.52
CA THR A 97 16.14 -8.64 -10.66
C THR A 97 17.47 -9.22 -10.21
N THR A 98 18.16 -8.52 -9.30
CA THR A 98 19.45 -8.97 -8.76
C THR A 98 19.30 -10.23 -7.93
N LEU A 99 18.27 -10.33 -7.08
CA LEU A 99 17.93 -11.53 -6.31
C LEU A 99 17.68 -12.74 -7.22
N ASN A 100 16.92 -12.55 -8.28
CA ASN A 100 16.66 -13.62 -9.26
C ASN A 100 17.95 -14.07 -9.96
N ASN A 101 18.84 -13.13 -10.29
CA ASN A 101 20.15 -13.47 -10.85
C ASN A 101 21.02 -14.26 -9.86
N ILE A 102 21.05 -13.87 -8.58
CA ILE A 102 21.76 -14.62 -7.52
C ILE A 102 21.21 -16.05 -7.42
N LYS A 103 19.89 -16.20 -7.30
CA LYS A 103 19.22 -17.51 -7.23
C LYS A 103 19.54 -18.39 -8.44
N ASN A 104 19.46 -17.81 -9.64
CA ASN A 104 19.79 -18.53 -10.89
C ASN A 104 21.24 -19.01 -10.91
N LEU A 105 22.21 -18.19 -10.48
CA LEU A 105 23.61 -18.59 -10.41
C LEU A 105 23.84 -19.72 -9.39
N MET A 106 23.19 -19.64 -8.22
CA MET A 106 23.25 -20.70 -7.22
C MET A 106 22.66 -22.01 -7.74
N GLU A 107 21.54 -21.96 -8.45
CA GLU A 107 20.85 -23.16 -8.95
C GLU A 107 21.58 -23.80 -10.14
N THR A 108 21.97 -23.00 -11.13
CA THR A 108 22.52 -23.47 -12.40
C THR A 108 24.01 -23.80 -12.31
N LEU A 109 24.78 -22.97 -11.61
CA LEU A 109 26.23 -23.10 -11.49
C LEU A 109 26.68 -23.70 -10.15
N LYS A 110 25.73 -24.00 -9.24
CA LYS A 110 26.00 -24.57 -7.90
C LYS A 110 26.95 -23.71 -7.06
N LEU A 111 26.90 -22.39 -7.26
CA LEU A 111 27.67 -21.42 -6.48
C LEU A 111 27.06 -21.23 -5.09
N SER A 112 27.90 -20.90 -4.10
CA SER A 112 27.39 -20.35 -2.83
C SER A 112 26.82 -18.93 -3.03
N VAL A 113 26.05 -18.44 -2.06
CA VAL A 113 25.52 -17.06 -2.08
C VAL A 113 26.65 -16.04 -2.25
N ASP A 114 27.73 -16.17 -1.48
CA ASP A 114 28.88 -15.26 -1.57
C ASP A 114 29.54 -15.30 -2.95
N GLN A 115 29.71 -16.49 -3.53
CA GLN A 115 30.29 -16.66 -4.87
C GLN A 115 29.39 -16.09 -5.96
N ALA A 116 28.07 -16.23 -5.83
CA ALA A 116 27.11 -15.64 -6.75
C ALA A 116 27.11 -14.10 -6.67
N MET A 117 27.17 -13.54 -5.45
CA MET A 117 27.29 -12.10 -5.24
C MET A 117 28.63 -11.55 -5.75
N ASP A 118 29.73 -12.28 -5.56
CA ASP A 118 31.05 -11.95 -6.12
C ASP A 118 31.01 -11.96 -7.66
N ALA A 119 30.35 -12.95 -8.27
CA ALA A 119 30.22 -13.07 -9.72
C ALA A 119 29.41 -11.90 -10.32
N LEU A 120 28.39 -11.42 -9.61
CA LEU A 120 27.62 -10.22 -9.95
C LEU A 120 28.30 -8.92 -9.53
N LYS A 121 29.49 -9.00 -8.89
CA LYS A 121 30.27 -7.86 -8.39
C LYS A 121 29.51 -6.98 -7.40
N ILE A 122 28.66 -7.59 -6.58
CA ILE A 122 27.87 -6.87 -5.56
C ILE A 122 28.79 -6.44 -4.42
N PRO A 123 28.87 -5.12 -4.11
CA PRO A 123 29.69 -4.61 -3.02
C PRO A 123 29.26 -5.18 -1.67
N MET A 124 30.23 -5.45 -0.78
CA MET A 124 29.96 -5.98 0.57
C MET A 124 28.97 -5.11 1.37
N SER A 125 29.00 -3.79 1.18
CA SER A 125 28.10 -2.83 1.84
C SER A 125 26.63 -3.00 1.46
N GLU A 126 26.36 -3.61 0.30
CA GLU A 126 25.01 -3.75 -0.24
C GLU A 126 24.47 -5.18 -0.10
N ARG A 127 25.31 -6.16 0.25
CA ARG A 127 24.91 -7.58 0.34
C ARG A 127 23.77 -7.82 1.32
N ASN A 128 23.74 -7.08 2.43
CA ASN A 128 22.69 -7.21 3.45
C ASN A 128 21.28 -6.95 2.87
N ILE A 129 21.16 -6.06 1.87
CA ILE A 129 19.87 -5.78 1.19
C ILE A 129 19.29 -7.06 0.59
N PHE A 130 20.15 -7.94 0.09
CA PHE A 130 19.76 -9.17 -0.58
C PHE A 130 19.67 -10.36 0.38
N LEU A 131 20.55 -10.45 1.38
CA LEU A 131 20.59 -11.56 2.33
C LEU A 131 19.30 -11.70 3.13
N ASP A 132 18.65 -10.59 3.49
CA ASP A 132 17.38 -10.61 4.23
C ASP A 132 16.20 -11.15 3.39
N ARG A 133 16.38 -11.26 2.07
CA ARG A 133 15.34 -11.62 1.09
C ARG A 133 15.63 -12.92 0.32
N LEU A 134 16.74 -13.60 0.64
CA LEU A 134 17.15 -14.88 0.07
C LEU A 134 16.64 -16.05 0.90
#